data_AF-A0A2N7QEU9-F1
#
_entry.id   AF-A0A2N7QEU9-F1
#
_cell.length_a   1.000
_cell.length_b   1.000
_cell.length_c   1.000
_cell.angle_alpha   90.00
_cell.angle_beta   90.00
_cell.angle_gamma   90.00
#
_symmetry.space_group_name_H-M   'P 1'
#
loop_
_entity.id
_entity.type
_entity.pdbx_description
1 polymer ?
#
loop_
_entity_poly.entity_id
_entity_poly.type
_entity_poly.pdbx_seq_one_letter_code
_entity_poly.pdbx_strand_id
1 'polypeptide(L)'
;MSLVKNVLKKLGRNDLVSVVDKVGKRVFDDSKLTDHHAIIPLDVLHSNAREDEKKIYNLILRRFFGAFMPDYRYEVMEVWIDLGGYTFYARGKRDIELGWRSLYKNEFGGEEEENGLKEEREAVLLPELKKGDIVFKEKLFYEKKMTEPPLYYTEGTLLKKMENLNLGTPATRHMIIETLKVRKYITVERKNLIATEKGKALIAILKRLGSRLLSAELTGYWEKKRREIYKENLGVNGYKNFMEEVKELVVEEIEKIKNSNF
;
A
#
# COMPACT_ATOMS: atom_id res chain seq x y z
N MET A 1 12.82 -4.01 22.49
CA MET A 1 13.58 -5.23 22.14
C MET A 1 13.27 -6.44 23.04
N SER A 2 13.27 -6.31 24.38
CA SER A 2 12.97 -7.44 25.30
C SER A 2 11.64 -8.15 25.01
N LEU A 3 10.57 -7.37 24.77
CA LEU A 3 9.26 -7.89 24.34
C LEU A 3 9.35 -8.80 23.11
N VAL A 4 10.02 -8.33 22.06
CA VAL A 4 10.17 -9.08 20.80
C VAL A 4 10.92 -10.39 21.01
N LYS A 5 12.00 -10.40 21.81
CA LYS A 5 12.73 -11.64 22.14
C LYS A 5 11.84 -12.65 22.85
N ASN A 6 11.03 -12.19 23.81
CA ASN A 6 10.09 -13.05 24.53
C ASN A 6 9.00 -13.60 23.62
N VAL A 7 8.46 -12.76 22.74
CA VAL A 7 7.47 -13.16 21.72
C VAL A 7 8.05 -14.23 20.78
N LEU A 8 9.25 -14.01 20.22
CA LEU A 8 9.89 -14.99 19.33
C LEU A 8 10.10 -16.35 20.01
N LYS A 9 10.49 -16.35 21.29
CA LYS A 9 10.62 -17.59 22.09
C LYS A 9 9.28 -18.30 22.27
N LYS A 10 8.22 -17.56 22.63
CA LYS A 10 6.85 -18.12 22.76
C LYS A 10 6.36 -18.74 21.46
N LEU A 11 6.68 -18.11 20.33
CA LEU A 11 6.30 -18.55 19.00
C LEU A 11 7.24 -19.62 18.41
N GLY A 12 8.19 -20.14 19.19
CA GLY A 12 9.10 -21.22 18.78
C GLY A 12 10.24 -20.80 17.85
N ARG A 13 10.45 -19.51 17.60
CA ARG A 13 11.48 -18.97 16.69
C ARG A 13 12.75 -18.54 17.43
N ASN A 14 13.35 -19.48 18.16
CA ASN A 14 14.59 -19.25 18.91
C ASN A 14 15.77 -18.88 17.98
N ASP A 15 15.74 -19.36 16.73
CA ASP A 15 16.70 -19.04 15.67
C ASP A 15 16.79 -17.53 15.40
N LEU A 16 15.68 -16.80 15.53
CA LEU A 16 15.62 -15.36 15.25
C LEU A 16 16.00 -14.47 16.44
N VAL A 17 16.05 -15.02 17.67
CA VAL A 17 16.28 -14.23 18.90
C VAL A 17 17.63 -13.52 18.86
N SER A 18 18.66 -14.20 18.35
CA SER A 18 20.03 -13.64 18.24
C SER A 18 20.14 -12.52 17.20
N VAL A 19 19.17 -12.44 16.26
CA VAL A 19 19.14 -11.46 15.18
C VAL A 19 18.50 -10.15 15.63
N VAL A 20 17.66 -10.17 16.68
CA VAL A 20 16.94 -9.00 17.20
C VAL A 20 17.87 -7.83 17.53
N ASP A 21 19.06 -8.10 18.06
CA ASP A 21 20.02 -7.03 18.42
C ASP A 21 20.78 -6.49 17.21
N LYS A 22 20.72 -7.18 16.06
CA LYS A 22 21.49 -6.86 14.84
C LYS A 22 20.70 -6.07 13.81
N VAL A 23 19.36 -6.10 13.84
CA VAL A 23 18.51 -5.45 12.82
C VAL A 23 18.45 -3.92 12.93
N GLY A 24 18.80 -3.36 14.09
CA GLY A 24 18.90 -1.91 14.32
C GLY A 24 17.64 -1.12 13.97
N LYS A 25 17.83 0.12 13.47
CA LYS A 25 16.76 1.08 13.13
C LYS A 25 15.83 0.64 12.01
N ARG A 26 16.16 -0.43 11.27
CA ARG A 26 15.23 -0.99 10.28
C ARG A 26 13.95 -1.51 10.94
N VAL A 27 14.06 -2.03 12.17
CA VAL A 27 12.95 -2.62 12.93
C VAL A 27 12.66 -1.84 14.21
N PHE A 28 13.69 -1.31 14.87
CA PHE A 28 13.57 -0.58 16.13
C PHE A 28 14.00 0.87 15.95
N ASP A 29 13.05 1.74 15.60
CA ASP A 29 13.28 3.18 15.42
C ASP A 29 12.28 4.00 16.22
N ASP A 30 12.66 4.36 17.45
CA ASP A 30 11.81 5.15 18.36
C ASP A 30 11.48 6.53 17.79
N SER A 31 12.30 7.06 16.87
CA SER A 31 12.03 8.36 16.21
C SER A 31 10.86 8.29 15.22
N LYS A 32 10.48 7.08 14.79
CA LYS A 32 9.33 6.83 13.92
C LYS A 32 8.13 6.29 14.68
N LEU A 33 8.24 6.14 16.00
CA LEU A 33 7.14 5.73 16.83
C LEU A 33 6.15 6.90 16.96
N THR A 34 4.90 6.65 16.63
CA THR A 34 3.79 7.58 16.90
C THR A 34 3.06 7.12 18.17
N ASP A 35 1.73 7.19 18.22
CA ASP A 35 0.94 6.74 19.37
C ASP A 35 1.02 5.22 19.61
N HIS A 36 1.34 4.45 18.56
CA HIS A 36 1.36 2.99 18.59
C HIS A 36 2.56 2.43 17.82
N HIS A 37 3.01 1.24 18.23
CA HIS A 37 3.98 0.45 17.46
C HIS A 37 3.27 -0.39 16.39
N ALA A 38 4.05 -1.00 15.48
CA ALA A 38 3.53 -1.94 14.49
C ALA A 38 2.79 -3.12 15.15
N ILE A 39 1.76 -3.65 14.49
CA ILE A 39 1.01 -4.82 14.99
C ILE A 39 1.94 -6.04 15.01
N ILE A 40 2.04 -6.70 16.17
CA ILE A 40 2.87 -7.89 16.39
C ILE A 40 2.04 -9.02 17.02
N PRO A 41 2.37 -10.30 16.75
CA PRO A 41 1.71 -11.43 17.40
C PRO A 41 2.22 -11.53 18.83
N LEU A 42 1.39 -11.25 19.84
CA LEU A 42 1.83 -11.27 21.24
C LEU A 42 1.92 -12.69 21.84
N ASP A 43 1.12 -13.62 21.32
CA ASP A 43 1.09 -15.00 21.77
C ASP A 43 0.69 -15.95 20.62
N VAL A 44 0.76 -17.25 20.89
CA VAL A 44 0.28 -18.31 19.98
C VAL A 44 -1.24 -18.20 19.84
N LEU A 45 -1.74 -18.28 18.61
CA LEU A 45 -3.17 -18.27 18.34
C LEU A 45 -3.85 -19.52 18.95
N HIS A 46 -4.97 -19.33 19.63
CA HIS A 46 -5.74 -20.45 20.18
C HIS A 46 -6.21 -21.40 19.07
N SER A 47 -6.24 -22.70 19.37
CA SER A 47 -6.61 -23.76 18.41
C SER A 47 -8.03 -23.63 17.85
N ASN A 48 -8.94 -23.04 18.64
CA ASN A 48 -10.34 -22.80 18.29
C ASN A 48 -10.58 -21.52 17.47
N ALA A 49 -9.53 -20.79 17.08
CA ALA A 49 -9.66 -19.61 16.25
C ALA A 49 -10.34 -19.94 14.91
N ARG A 50 -11.16 -19.01 14.45
CA ARG A 50 -11.86 -19.09 13.17
C ARG A 50 -10.87 -18.98 12.01
N GLU A 51 -11.33 -19.35 10.83
CA GLU A 51 -10.49 -19.41 9.64
C GLU A 51 -9.99 -18.01 9.19
N ASP A 52 -10.83 -16.99 9.31
CA ASP A 52 -10.47 -15.59 9.08
C ASP A 52 -9.44 -15.08 10.10
N GLU A 53 -9.63 -15.38 11.39
CA GLU A 53 -8.67 -15.07 12.45
C GLU A 53 -7.30 -15.73 12.20
N LYS A 54 -7.30 -17.01 11.80
CA LYS A 54 -6.09 -17.75 11.41
C LYS A 54 -5.38 -17.10 10.23
N LYS A 55 -6.11 -16.69 9.19
CA LYS A 55 -5.55 -16.00 8.02
C LYS A 55 -4.89 -14.68 8.38
N ILE A 56 -5.57 -13.84 9.18
CA ILE A 56 -5.04 -12.56 9.64
C ILE A 56 -3.81 -12.77 10.54
N TYR A 57 -3.89 -13.69 11.49
CA TYR A 57 -2.79 -14.01 12.38
C TYR A 57 -1.56 -14.50 11.60
N ASN A 58 -1.74 -15.42 10.64
CA ASN A 58 -0.65 -15.91 9.80
C ASN A 58 -0.02 -14.79 8.95
N LEU A 59 -0.82 -13.83 8.46
CA LEU A 59 -0.31 -12.66 7.76
C LEU A 59 0.60 -11.81 8.67
N ILE A 60 0.15 -11.54 9.89
CA ILE A 60 0.92 -10.81 10.91
C ILE A 60 2.20 -11.59 11.26
N LEU A 61 2.09 -12.90 11.45
CA LEU A 61 3.19 -13.79 11.82
C LEU A 61 4.30 -13.79 10.76
N ARG A 62 3.94 -13.97 9.49
CA ARG A 62 4.89 -13.95 8.36
C ARG A 62 5.60 -12.59 8.28
N ARG A 63 4.85 -11.48 8.43
CA ARG A 63 5.44 -10.14 8.39
C ARG A 63 6.38 -9.90 9.57
N PHE A 64 5.99 -10.33 10.77
CA PHE A 64 6.79 -10.22 11.98
C PHE A 64 8.09 -11.03 11.89
N PHE A 65 8.02 -12.31 11.50
CA PHE A 65 9.21 -13.14 11.32
C PHE A 65 10.13 -12.62 10.21
N GLY A 66 9.55 -12.22 9.07
CA GLY A 66 10.31 -11.66 7.95
C GLY A 66 11.11 -10.41 8.33
N ALA A 67 10.67 -9.64 9.33
CA ALA A 67 11.42 -8.50 9.85
C ALA A 67 12.78 -8.89 10.47
N PHE A 68 12.96 -10.13 10.91
CA PHE A 68 14.19 -10.64 11.53
C PHE A 68 14.93 -11.67 10.69
N MET A 69 14.44 -11.98 9.48
CA MET A 69 15.10 -12.89 8.55
C MET A 69 16.07 -12.13 7.64
N PRO A 70 17.05 -12.83 7.01
CA PRO A 70 17.93 -12.24 6.02
C PRO A 70 17.18 -11.61 4.83
N ASP A 71 17.84 -10.68 4.16
CA ASP A 71 17.34 -10.09 2.93
C ASP A 71 17.21 -11.14 1.83
N TYR A 72 16.20 -10.95 0.97
CA TYR A 72 16.09 -11.70 -0.28
C TYR A 72 17.18 -11.21 -1.24
N ARG A 73 18.10 -12.11 -1.61
CA ARG A 73 19.17 -11.85 -2.56
C ARG A 73 18.86 -12.49 -3.90
N TYR A 74 19.01 -11.70 -4.95
CA TYR A 74 18.81 -12.14 -6.33
C TYR A 74 19.82 -11.44 -7.23
N GLU A 75 20.09 -12.04 -8.37
CA GLU A 75 20.89 -11.47 -9.43
C GLU A 75 19.98 -11.01 -10.56
N VAL A 76 20.28 -9.86 -11.13
CA VAL A 76 19.64 -9.36 -12.35
C VAL A 76 20.70 -9.32 -13.44
N MET A 77 20.38 -9.93 -14.57
CA MET A 77 21.20 -9.88 -15.76
C MET A 77 20.50 -9.03 -16.81
N GLU A 78 21.17 -8.00 -17.30
CA GLU A 78 20.68 -7.11 -18.34
C GLU A 78 21.56 -7.26 -19.58
N VAL A 79 20.93 -7.48 -20.74
CA VAL A 79 21.61 -7.75 -21.99
C VAL A 79 21.12 -6.79 -23.04
N TRP A 80 22.05 -6.06 -23.65
CA TRP A 80 21.82 -5.22 -24.82
C TRP A 80 22.39 -5.94 -26.04
N ILE A 81 21.54 -6.18 -27.02
CA ILE A 81 21.88 -6.94 -28.22
C ILE A 81 21.80 -5.98 -29.41
N ASP A 82 22.89 -5.83 -30.16
CA ASP A 82 22.84 -5.20 -31.47
C ASP A 82 22.38 -6.23 -32.50
N LEU A 83 21.29 -5.92 -33.21
CA LEU A 83 20.79 -6.72 -34.29
C LEU A 83 20.54 -5.83 -35.50
N GLY A 84 21.53 -5.74 -36.39
CA GLY A 84 21.43 -4.95 -37.62
C GLY A 84 21.30 -3.45 -37.35
N GLY A 85 21.99 -2.93 -36.34
CA GLY A 85 21.97 -1.51 -35.95
C GLY A 85 20.81 -1.11 -35.04
N TYR A 86 19.95 -2.06 -34.63
CA TYR A 86 18.91 -1.85 -33.62
C TYR A 86 19.33 -2.49 -32.30
N THR A 87 19.12 -1.77 -31.19
CA THR A 87 19.38 -2.28 -29.84
C THR A 87 18.13 -2.94 -29.27
N PHE A 88 18.23 -4.23 -28.96
CA PHE A 88 17.24 -4.97 -28.20
C PHE A 88 17.70 -5.11 -26.74
N TYR A 89 16.74 -5.11 -25.82
CA TYR A 89 16.99 -5.25 -24.38
C TYR A 89 16.30 -6.51 -23.85
N ALA A 90 17.05 -7.30 -23.09
CA ALA A 90 16.54 -8.43 -22.34
C ALA A 90 16.98 -8.32 -20.87
N ARG A 91 16.08 -8.68 -19.95
CA ARG A 91 16.34 -8.71 -18.52
C ARG A 91 15.99 -10.07 -17.95
N GLY A 92 16.93 -10.68 -17.26
CA GLY A 92 16.74 -11.91 -16.51
C GLY A 92 16.92 -11.70 -15.02
N LYS A 93 16.25 -12.52 -14.22
CA LYS A 93 16.35 -12.50 -12.75
C LYS A 93 16.55 -13.92 -12.23
N ARG A 94 17.51 -14.10 -11.33
CA ARG A 94 17.81 -15.39 -10.69
C ARG A 94 17.80 -15.23 -9.17
N ASP A 95 16.98 -16.02 -8.49
CA ASP A 95 16.99 -16.11 -7.02
C ASP A 95 18.34 -16.68 -6.56
N ILE A 96 19.04 -16.00 -5.64
CA ILE A 96 20.29 -16.50 -5.03
C ILE A 96 19.98 -17.03 -3.63
N GLU A 97 19.32 -16.22 -2.81
CA GLU A 97 18.86 -16.61 -1.47
C GLU A 97 17.51 -15.99 -1.18
N LEU A 98 16.54 -16.80 -0.77
CA LEU A 98 15.18 -16.32 -0.56
C LEU A 98 15.02 -15.40 0.65
N GLY A 99 15.85 -15.55 1.68
CA GLY A 99 15.71 -14.79 2.92
C GLY A 99 14.28 -14.83 3.47
N TRP A 100 13.74 -13.68 3.85
CA TRP A 100 12.35 -13.52 4.30
C TRP A 100 11.29 -13.97 3.27
N ARG A 101 11.61 -14.01 1.96
CA ARG A 101 10.67 -14.42 0.90
C ARG A 101 10.29 -15.90 0.99
N SER A 102 11.10 -16.72 1.67
CA SER A 102 10.80 -18.14 1.93
C SER A 102 9.46 -18.34 2.67
N LEU A 103 9.05 -17.41 3.54
CA LEU A 103 7.77 -17.46 4.27
C LEU A 103 6.53 -17.43 3.37
N TYR A 104 6.71 -17.13 2.09
CA TYR A 104 5.63 -17.00 1.10
C TYR A 104 5.65 -18.12 0.06
N LYS A 105 6.68 -18.99 0.04
CA LYS A 105 6.73 -20.19 -0.80
C LYS A 105 6.33 -21.40 0.06
N ASN A 106 5.06 -21.79 -0.02
CA ASN A 106 4.53 -23.12 0.32
C ASN A 106 4.52 -23.67 1.78
N GLU A 107 5.18 -23.10 2.79
CA GLU A 107 5.15 -23.71 4.14
C GLU A 107 3.98 -23.29 5.06
N PHE A 108 3.27 -22.20 4.73
CA PHE A 108 2.21 -21.65 5.59
C PHE A 108 0.83 -21.56 4.93
N GLY A 109 0.58 -22.31 3.85
CA GLY A 109 -0.74 -22.36 3.18
C GLY A 109 -1.19 -21.06 2.51
N GLY A 110 -0.25 -20.26 1.98
CA GLY A 110 -0.61 -19.09 1.18
C GLY A 110 -0.96 -19.49 -0.25
N GLU A 111 -2.23 -19.41 -0.63
CA GLU A 111 -2.59 -19.27 -2.04
C GLU A 111 -1.94 -18.00 -2.59
N GLU A 112 -1.24 -18.16 -3.72
CA GLU A 112 -0.55 -17.10 -4.41
C GLU A 112 -1.56 -16.18 -5.13
N GLU A 113 -2.28 -15.32 -4.42
CA GLU A 113 -3.01 -14.24 -5.08
C GLU A 113 -2.86 -12.87 -4.41
N GLU A 114 -2.37 -11.95 -5.24
CA GLU A 114 -2.71 -10.53 -5.31
C GLU A 114 -2.32 -9.60 -4.16
N ASN A 115 -1.20 -8.90 -4.36
CA ASN A 115 -1.22 -7.46 -4.66
C ASN A 115 0.22 -6.95 -4.92
N GLY A 116 0.60 -6.80 -6.19
CA GLY A 116 1.79 -6.04 -6.59
C GLY A 116 3.09 -6.81 -6.89
N LEU A 117 3.10 -8.14 -6.80
CA LEU A 117 4.29 -8.97 -7.14
C LEU A 117 4.17 -9.66 -8.51
N LYS A 118 3.10 -9.42 -9.29
CA LYS A 118 2.93 -10.01 -10.63
C LYS A 118 4.00 -9.53 -11.61
N GLU A 119 4.48 -8.29 -11.49
CA GLU A 119 5.54 -7.74 -12.36
C GLU A 119 6.90 -8.44 -12.18
N GLU A 120 7.15 -9.11 -11.04
CA GLU A 120 8.40 -9.86 -10.84
C GLU A 120 8.33 -11.33 -11.31
N ARG A 121 7.19 -11.80 -11.82
CA ARG A 121 6.95 -13.23 -12.07
C ARG A 121 7.41 -13.74 -13.44
N GLU A 122 7.68 -12.85 -14.39
CA GLU A 122 8.42 -13.26 -15.59
C GLU A 122 9.92 -13.12 -15.30
N ALA A 123 10.40 -13.90 -14.31
CA ALA A 123 11.82 -14.14 -14.16
C ALA A 123 12.26 -15.03 -15.33
N VAL A 124 12.49 -14.41 -16.49
CA VAL A 124 13.14 -15.07 -17.61
C VAL A 124 14.54 -15.44 -17.11
N LEU A 125 14.80 -16.74 -16.99
CA LEU A 125 16.16 -17.21 -16.76
C LEU A 125 16.90 -17.04 -18.08
N LEU A 126 17.74 -16.01 -18.14
CA LEU A 126 18.65 -15.85 -19.27
C LEU A 126 19.77 -16.90 -19.17
N PRO A 127 20.23 -17.43 -20.31
CA PRO A 127 21.44 -18.25 -20.32
C PRO A 127 22.64 -17.41 -19.86
N GLU A 128 23.70 -18.08 -19.43
CA GLU A 128 24.97 -17.38 -19.16
C GLU A 128 25.49 -16.77 -20.47
N LEU A 129 25.67 -15.46 -20.48
CA LEU A 129 26.23 -14.71 -21.62
C LEU A 129 27.38 -13.84 -21.14
N LYS A 130 28.35 -13.63 -22.03
CA LYS A 130 29.46 -12.70 -21.85
C LYS A 130 29.41 -11.60 -22.90
N LYS A 131 30.01 -10.46 -22.57
CA LYS A 131 30.17 -9.38 -23.53
C LYS A 131 30.99 -9.87 -24.73
N GLY A 132 30.45 -9.72 -25.92
CA GLY A 132 31.06 -10.17 -27.17
C GLY A 132 30.55 -11.51 -27.69
N ASP A 133 29.69 -12.21 -26.94
CA ASP A 133 29.02 -13.40 -27.44
C ASP A 133 28.18 -13.08 -28.68
N ILE A 134 28.25 -13.97 -29.67
CA ILE A 134 27.48 -13.86 -30.91
C ILE A 134 26.14 -14.56 -30.68
N VAL A 135 25.06 -13.82 -30.89
CA VAL A 135 23.69 -14.35 -30.83
C VAL A 135 23.07 -14.37 -32.23
N PHE A 136 22.25 -15.38 -32.49
CA PHE A 136 21.55 -15.53 -33.77
C PHE A 136 20.07 -15.27 -33.59
N LYS A 137 19.52 -14.39 -34.43
CA LYS A 137 18.07 -14.12 -34.49
C LYS A 137 17.35 -15.32 -35.11
N GLU A 138 16.59 -16.05 -34.29
CA GLU A 138 15.72 -17.13 -34.78
C GLU A 138 14.44 -16.58 -35.44
N LYS A 139 13.72 -15.70 -34.74
CA LYS A 139 12.45 -15.11 -35.19
C LYS A 139 12.36 -13.64 -34.79
N LEU A 140 11.55 -12.89 -35.54
CA LEU A 140 11.21 -11.50 -35.23
C LEU A 140 9.70 -11.34 -35.32
N PHE A 141 9.09 -10.84 -34.26
CA PHE A 141 7.65 -10.60 -34.18
C PHE A 141 7.39 -9.10 -34.07
N TYR A 142 6.29 -8.65 -34.69
CA TYR A 142 5.73 -7.32 -34.48
C TYR A 142 4.47 -7.45 -33.64
N GLU A 143 4.47 -6.81 -32.46
CA GLU A 143 3.29 -6.76 -31.59
C GLU A 143 2.59 -5.41 -31.71
N LYS A 144 1.37 -5.42 -32.25
CA LYS A 144 0.49 -4.26 -32.18
C LYS A 144 -0.26 -4.28 -30.85
N LYS A 145 0.04 -3.34 -29.96
CA LYS A 145 -0.67 -3.15 -28.68
C LYS A 145 -1.59 -1.93 -28.75
N MET A 146 -2.63 -1.95 -27.94
CA MET A 146 -3.54 -0.83 -27.71
C MET A 146 -3.48 -0.43 -26.23
N THR A 147 -3.72 0.84 -25.94
CA THR A 147 -3.86 1.29 -24.55
C THR A 147 -5.18 0.78 -23.97
N GLU A 148 -5.13 0.40 -22.70
CA GLU A 148 -6.32 0.04 -21.94
C GLU A 148 -6.76 1.24 -21.08
N PRO A 149 -8.07 1.41 -20.85
CA PRO A 149 -8.54 2.40 -19.89
C PRO A 149 -8.02 2.07 -18.48
N PRO A 150 -7.88 3.07 -17.59
CA PRO A 150 -7.51 2.83 -16.21
C PRO A 150 -8.45 1.83 -15.53
N LEU A 151 -7.89 0.93 -14.73
CA LEU A 151 -8.66 0.01 -13.90
C LEU A 151 -9.50 0.78 -12.88
N TYR A 152 -10.69 0.24 -12.59
CA TYR A 152 -11.47 0.72 -11.45
C TYR A 152 -10.71 0.50 -10.14
N TYR A 153 -11.03 1.32 -9.14
CA TYR A 153 -10.53 1.08 -7.79
C TYR A 153 -11.17 -0.17 -7.18
N THR A 154 -10.40 -0.98 -6.48
CA THR A 154 -10.89 -1.90 -5.47
C THR A 154 -10.79 -1.22 -4.10
N GLU A 155 -11.31 -1.83 -3.03
CA GLU A 155 -11.10 -1.29 -1.68
C GLU A 155 -9.61 -1.15 -1.34
N GLY A 156 -8.80 -2.15 -1.68
CA GLY A 156 -7.36 -2.11 -1.45
C GLY A 156 -6.65 -1.00 -2.21
N THR A 157 -6.96 -0.83 -3.51
CA THR A 157 -6.31 0.22 -4.31
C THR A 157 -6.80 1.62 -3.93
N LEU A 158 -8.07 1.77 -3.52
CA LEU A 158 -8.59 3.04 -2.99
C LEU A 158 -7.96 3.39 -1.63
N LEU A 159 -7.86 2.44 -0.70
CA LEU A 159 -7.20 2.64 0.60
C LEU A 159 -5.75 3.12 0.41
N LYS A 160 -5.00 2.49 -0.50
CA LYS A 160 -3.63 2.90 -0.85
C LYS A 160 -3.59 4.30 -1.45
N LYS A 161 -4.56 4.64 -2.31
CA LYS A 161 -4.66 5.99 -2.90
C LYS A 161 -4.97 7.05 -1.84
N MET A 162 -5.88 6.76 -0.90
CA MET A 162 -6.20 7.64 0.23
C MET A 162 -4.98 7.85 1.13
N GLU A 163 -4.20 6.80 1.41
CA GLU A 163 -2.96 6.89 2.16
C GLU A 163 -1.94 7.82 1.48
N ASN A 164 -1.68 7.62 0.19
CA ASN A 164 -0.74 8.44 -0.58
C ASN A 164 -1.15 9.93 -0.62
N LEU A 165 -2.45 10.21 -0.56
CA LEU A 165 -3.00 11.56 -0.56
C LEU A 165 -3.15 12.15 0.86
N ASN A 166 -2.73 11.43 1.91
CA ASN A 166 -2.97 11.80 3.31
C ASN A 166 -4.46 12.11 3.59
N LEU A 167 -5.35 11.25 3.09
CA LEU A 167 -6.79 11.31 3.34
C LEU A 167 -7.18 10.25 4.36
N GLY A 168 -7.72 10.71 5.49
CA GLY A 168 -8.05 9.88 6.62
C GLY A 168 -6.81 9.33 7.33
N THR A 169 -7.05 8.84 8.55
CA THR A 169 -6.07 8.03 9.30
C THR A 169 -6.27 6.55 9.00
N PRO A 170 -5.29 5.66 9.29
CA PRO A 170 -5.45 4.22 9.10
C PRO A 170 -6.75 3.65 9.70
N ALA A 171 -7.20 4.18 10.85
CA ALA A 171 -8.42 3.75 11.51
C ALA A 171 -9.72 4.23 10.83
N THR A 172 -9.70 5.34 10.08
CA THR A 172 -10.93 5.97 9.57
C THR A 172 -11.21 5.67 8.09
N ARG A 173 -10.20 5.30 7.30
CA ARG A 173 -10.35 5.12 5.84
C ARG A 173 -11.34 4.03 5.47
N HIS A 174 -11.29 2.88 6.15
CA HIS A 174 -12.24 1.79 5.90
C HIS A 174 -13.67 2.24 6.17
N MET A 175 -13.92 2.92 7.29
CA MET A 175 -15.24 3.44 7.65
C MET A 175 -15.77 4.50 6.67
N ILE A 176 -14.89 5.31 6.05
CA ILE A 176 -15.27 6.24 4.98
C ILE A 176 -15.80 5.46 3.76
N ILE A 177 -15.09 4.42 3.32
CA ILE A 177 -15.51 3.59 2.19
C ILE A 177 -16.83 2.87 2.51
N GLU A 178 -16.98 2.32 3.72
CA GLU A 178 -18.26 1.74 4.18
C GLU A 178 -19.39 2.76 4.15
N THR A 179 -19.15 3.99 4.61
CA THR A 179 -20.15 5.06 4.60
C THR A 179 -20.60 5.38 3.16
N LEU A 180 -19.68 5.42 2.20
CA LEU A 180 -20.02 5.65 0.79
C LEU A 180 -20.88 4.52 0.22
N LYS A 181 -20.63 3.26 0.60
CA LYS A 181 -21.44 2.09 0.24
C LYS A 181 -22.82 2.14 0.87
N VAL A 182 -22.91 2.34 2.19
CA VAL A 182 -24.18 2.44 2.94
C VAL A 182 -25.06 3.56 2.42
N ARG A 183 -24.47 4.72 2.08
CA ARG A 183 -25.20 5.86 1.49
C ARG A 183 -25.52 5.69 0.00
N LYS A 184 -25.11 4.58 -0.60
CA LYS A 184 -25.31 4.22 -2.02
C LYS A 184 -24.72 5.27 -2.97
N TYR A 185 -23.55 5.81 -2.65
CA TYR A 185 -22.78 6.64 -3.60
C TYR A 185 -21.89 5.77 -4.49
N ILE A 186 -21.40 4.65 -3.95
CA ILE A 186 -20.65 3.64 -4.66
C ILE A 186 -21.26 2.25 -4.44
N THR A 187 -21.00 1.33 -5.36
CA THR A 187 -21.36 -0.09 -5.27
C THR A 187 -20.14 -0.97 -5.54
N VAL A 188 -20.19 -2.24 -5.14
CA VAL A 188 -19.14 -3.23 -5.41
C VAL A 188 -19.62 -4.15 -6.53
N GLU A 189 -18.88 -4.19 -7.64
CA GLU A 189 -19.12 -5.08 -8.78
C GLU A 189 -17.85 -5.86 -9.09
N ARG A 190 -17.87 -7.19 -8.93
CA ARG A 190 -16.70 -8.06 -9.18
C ARG A 190 -15.40 -7.52 -8.53
N LYS A 191 -15.48 -7.10 -7.26
CA LYS A 191 -14.42 -6.47 -6.44
C LYS A 191 -14.09 -4.99 -6.78
N ASN A 192 -14.67 -4.43 -7.84
CA ASN A 192 -14.47 -3.03 -8.22
C ASN A 192 -15.49 -2.11 -7.54
N LEU A 193 -15.02 -0.95 -7.09
CA LEU A 193 -15.84 0.15 -6.58
C LEU A 193 -16.30 1.01 -7.75
N ILE A 194 -17.60 0.98 -8.01
CA ILE A 194 -18.24 1.71 -9.11
C ILE A 194 -19.08 2.85 -8.54
N ALA A 195 -18.92 4.05 -9.10
CA ALA A 195 -19.75 5.19 -8.76
C ALA A 195 -21.18 4.97 -9.29
N THR A 196 -22.16 5.05 -8.39
CA THR A 196 -23.59 5.02 -8.75
C THR A 196 -24.02 6.33 -9.42
N GLU A 197 -25.18 6.36 -10.07
CA GLU A 197 -25.76 7.59 -10.60
C GLU A 197 -25.96 8.67 -9.52
N LYS A 198 -26.36 8.27 -8.31
CA LYS A 198 -26.45 9.17 -7.16
C LYS A 198 -25.10 9.79 -6.79
N GLY A 199 -24.04 8.98 -6.78
CA GLY A 199 -22.67 9.44 -6.52
C GLY A 199 -22.19 10.40 -7.61
N LYS A 200 -22.39 10.05 -8.88
CA LYS A 200 -22.04 10.91 -10.02
C LYS A 200 -22.78 12.24 -9.98
N ALA A 201 -24.08 12.23 -9.71
CA ALA A 201 -24.90 13.45 -9.60
C ALA A 201 -24.40 14.39 -8.49
N LEU A 202 -24.08 13.86 -7.31
CA LEU A 202 -23.50 14.65 -6.22
C LEU A 202 -22.18 15.31 -6.64
N ILE A 203 -21.28 14.56 -7.27
CA ILE A 203 -20.00 15.10 -7.75
C ILE A 203 -20.23 16.16 -8.84
N ALA A 204 -21.16 15.92 -9.77
CA ALA A 204 -21.49 16.88 -10.82
C ALA A 204 -22.03 18.20 -10.26
N ILE A 205 -22.91 18.13 -9.25
CA ILE A 205 -23.42 19.30 -8.51
C ILE A 205 -22.26 20.07 -7.89
N LEU A 206 -21.41 19.40 -7.09
CA LEU A 206 -20.29 20.05 -6.42
C LEU A 206 -19.29 20.68 -7.42
N LYS A 207 -19.06 20.04 -8.57
CA LYS A 207 -18.24 20.62 -9.64
C LYS A 207 -18.88 21.88 -10.23
N ARG A 208 -20.18 21.86 -10.51
CA ARG A 208 -20.91 23.02 -11.06
C ARG A 208 -20.87 24.23 -10.11
N LEU A 209 -20.86 23.98 -8.80
CA LEU A 209 -20.71 25.03 -7.78
C LEU A 209 -19.29 25.59 -7.66
N GLY A 210 -18.29 24.97 -8.31
CA GLY A 210 -16.88 25.27 -8.01
C GLY A 210 -16.54 24.99 -6.55
N SER A 211 -17.14 23.93 -5.99
CA SER A 211 -16.95 23.55 -4.59
C SER A 211 -15.52 23.07 -4.36
N ARG A 212 -14.90 23.59 -3.29
CA ARG A 212 -13.55 23.16 -2.88
C ARG A 212 -13.57 21.82 -2.14
N LEU A 213 -14.76 21.31 -1.79
CA LEU A 213 -14.94 20.06 -1.03
C LEU A 213 -14.53 18.80 -1.82
N LEU A 214 -14.40 18.91 -3.15
CA LEU A 214 -13.91 17.82 -4.00
C LEU A 214 -12.37 17.68 -3.97
N SER A 215 -11.67 18.65 -3.39
CA SER A 215 -10.21 18.66 -3.37
C SER A 215 -9.65 17.73 -2.29
N ALA A 216 -9.01 16.65 -2.75
CA ALA A 216 -8.19 15.79 -1.90
C ALA A 216 -7.04 16.58 -1.26
N GLU A 217 -6.43 17.51 -2.00
CA GLU A 217 -5.33 18.34 -1.51
C GLU A 217 -5.77 19.22 -0.33
N LEU A 218 -6.96 19.84 -0.41
CA LEU A 218 -7.51 20.64 0.69
C LEU A 218 -7.70 19.78 1.94
N THR A 219 -8.24 18.57 1.78
CA THR A 219 -8.43 17.65 2.91
C THR A 219 -7.09 17.23 3.51
N GLY A 220 -6.11 16.88 2.67
CA GLY A 220 -4.76 16.53 3.12
C GLY A 220 -4.05 17.69 3.83
N TYR A 221 -4.26 18.93 3.37
CA TYR A 221 -3.79 20.14 4.04
C TYR A 221 -4.37 20.25 5.45
N TRP A 222 -5.68 20.09 5.62
CA TRP A 222 -6.32 20.13 6.94
C TRP A 222 -5.81 19.03 7.87
N GLU A 223 -5.62 17.81 7.37
CA GLU A 223 -5.06 16.72 8.17
C GLU A 223 -3.61 16.97 8.60
N LYS A 224 -2.82 17.61 7.74
CA LYS A 224 -1.46 18.05 8.07
C LYS A 224 -1.49 19.12 9.16
N LYS A 225 -2.29 20.18 8.98
CA LYS A 225 -2.41 21.28 9.94
C LYS A 225 -2.90 20.80 11.31
N ARG A 226 -3.87 19.88 11.33
CA ARG A 226 -4.32 19.23 12.57
C ARG A 226 -3.17 18.51 13.27
N ARG A 227 -2.35 17.75 12.54
CA ARG A 227 -1.17 17.07 13.11
C ARG A 227 -0.12 18.05 13.64
N GLU A 228 0.11 19.16 12.94
CA GLU A 228 1.07 20.19 13.36
C GLU A 228 0.66 20.83 14.68
N ILE A 229 -0.64 21.11 14.89
CA ILE A 229 -1.13 21.63 16.17
C ILE A 229 -0.76 20.71 17.35
N TYR A 230 -0.91 19.40 17.18
CA TYR A 230 -0.51 18.42 18.19
C TYR A 230 1.01 18.32 18.34
N LYS A 231 1.74 18.24 17.22
CA LYS A 231 3.19 18.03 17.20
C LYS A 231 3.98 19.24 17.72
N GLU A 232 3.56 20.44 17.37
CA GLU A 232 4.18 21.70 17.77
C GLU A 232 3.63 22.25 19.09
N ASN A 233 2.69 21.52 19.70
CA ASN A 233 2.05 21.88 20.97
C ASN A 233 1.46 23.30 20.97
N LEU A 234 0.81 23.69 19.87
CA LEU A 234 0.22 25.03 19.68
C LEU A 234 -0.99 25.31 20.60
N GLY A 235 -1.41 24.29 21.36
CA GLY A 235 -2.43 24.38 22.38
C GLY A 235 -3.77 24.92 21.86
N VAL A 236 -4.51 25.57 22.74
CA VAL A 236 -5.86 26.09 22.46
C VAL A 236 -5.85 27.15 21.35
N ASN A 237 -4.80 27.97 21.26
CA ASN A 237 -4.74 29.04 20.26
C ASN A 237 -4.54 28.49 18.84
N GLY A 238 -3.66 27.51 18.65
CA GLY A 238 -3.51 26.82 17.36
C GLY A 238 -4.80 26.15 16.90
N TYR A 239 -5.52 25.51 17.84
CA TYR A 239 -6.83 24.91 17.56
C TYR A 239 -7.89 25.96 17.17
N LYS A 240 -7.95 27.10 17.88
CA LYS A 240 -8.88 28.19 17.56
C LYS A 240 -8.68 28.73 16.15
N ASN A 241 -7.44 29.05 15.79
CA ASN A 241 -7.11 29.57 14.44
C ASN A 241 -7.49 28.56 13.35
N PHE A 242 -7.19 27.28 13.55
CA PHE A 242 -7.62 26.22 12.64
C PHE A 242 -9.14 26.16 12.49
N MET A 243 -9.87 26.25 13.59
CA MET A 243 -11.33 26.23 13.56
C MET A 243 -11.94 27.48 12.91
N GLU A 244 -11.29 28.63 12.99
CA GLU A 244 -11.71 29.84 12.29
C GLU A 244 -11.63 29.66 10.77
N GLU A 245 -10.51 29.18 10.24
CA GLU A 245 -10.39 28.94 8.80
C GLU A 245 -11.35 27.85 8.29
N VAL A 246 -11.62 26.81 9.10
CA VAL A 246 -12.64 25.80 8.77
C VAL A 246 -14.03 26.44 8.72
N LYS A 247 -14.36 27.34 9.64
CA LYS A 247 -15.65 28.06 9.63
C LYS A 247 -15.77 28.94 8.41
N GLU A 248 -14.72 29.67 8.03
CA GLU A 248 -14.69 30.50 6.83
C GLU A 248 -14.99 29.65 5.58
N LEU A 249 -14.31 28.51 5.42
CA LEU A 249 -14.58 27.57 4.33
C LEU A 249 -16.03 27.08 4.32
N VAL A 250 -16.59 26.75 5.49
CA VAL A 250 -17.99 26.29 5.59
C VAL A 250 -18.96 27.39 5.18
N VAL A 251 -18.73 28.63 5.61
CA VAL A 251 -19.56 29.77 5.23
C VAL A 251 -19.48 30.01 3.71
N GLU A 252 -18.28 30.01 3.13
CA GLU A 252 -18.09 30.14 1.67
C GLU A 252 -18.86 29.07 0.89
N GLU A 253 -18.75 27.81 1.30
CA GLU A 253 -19.42 26.69 0.61
C GLU A 253 -20.95 26.73 0.78
N ILE A 254 -21.46 27.17 1.94
CA ILE A 254 -22.90 27.39 2.15
C ILE A 254 -23.41 28.52 1.25
N GLU A 255 -22.69 29.63 1.15
CA GLU A 255 -23.11 30.75 0.29
C GLU A 255 -23.10 30.36 -1.19
N LYS A 256 -22.17 29.52 -1.65
CA LYS A 256 -22.22 28.94 -3.01
C LYS A 256 -23.51 28.14 -3.25
N ILE A 257 -23.93 27.35 -2.26
CA ILE A 257 -25.16 26.54 -2.35
C ILE A 257 -26.40 27.44 -2.35
N LYS A 258 -26.48 28.44 -1.48
CA LYS A 258 -27.63 29.36 -1.42
C LYS A 258 -27.81 30.17 -2.70
N ASN A 259 -26.71 30.61 -3.30
CA ASN A 259 -26.73 31.42 -4.51
C ASN A 259 -26.84 30.58 -5.80
N SER A 260 -26.93 29.25 -5.67
CA SER A 260 -27.08 28.36 -6.81
C SER A 260 -28.55 28.01 -7.06
N ASN A 261 -29.00 28.22 -8.30
CA ASN A 261 -30.28 27.71 -8.76
C ASN A 261 -30.07 26.28 -9.29
N PHE A 262 -30.57 25.29 -8.54
CA PHE A 262 -30.59 23.88 -8.95
C PHE A 262 -31.79 23.55 -9.82
#